data_AF-B9THU6-F1
#
_entry.id   AF-B9THU6-F1
#
_cell.length_a   1.000
_cell.length_b   1.000
_cell.length_c   1.000
_cell.angle_alpha   90.00
_cell.angle_beta   90.00
_cell.angle_gamma   90.00
#
_symmetry.space_group_name_H-M   'P 1'
#
loop_
_entity.id
_entity.type
_entity.pdbx_description
1 polymer ?
#
loop_
_entity_poly.entity_id
_entity_poly.type
_entity_poly.pdbx_seq_one_letter_code
_entity_poly.pdbx_strand_id
1 'polypeptide(L)'
;HAKSLRVLYDLELDGTATAILRMQFESVVRLMWLHFSASDSFIEGYAGSISVDNPPKDFPSVTEMIEKIKKSGVRGPGEALEEFKEVAWKGMNNHIHNGYLALSRHVNSYPEELVIQIISNSNALNLMTAMVLARVNQSQADVSFVKNLQLSYQDIMPELRFN
;
A
#
# COMPACT_ATOMS: atom_id res chain seq x y z
N HIS A 1 0.53 -8.23 5.52
CA HIS A 1 1.75 -7.89 4.75
C HIS A 1 2.86 -7.30 5.60
N ALA A 2 2.69 -6.15 6.26
CA ALA A 2 3.75 -5.51 7.04
C ALA A 2 4.46 -6.42 8.07
N LYS A 3 3.70 -7.23 8.82
CA LYS A 3 4.27 -8.23 9.75
C LYS A 3 5.21 -9.21 9.02
N SER A 4 4.74 -9.79 7.91
CA SER A 4 5.54 -10.72 7.09
C SER A 4 6.79 -10.05 6.55
N LEU A 5 6.68 -8.81 6.05
CA LEU A 5 7.83 -8.04 5.56
C LEU A 5 8.92 -7.92 6.63
N ARG A 6 8.56 -7.55 7.87
CA ARG A 6 9.51 -7.42 8.98
C ARG A 6 10.12 -8.76 9.40
N VAL A 7 9.30 -9.80 9.53
CA VAL A 7 9.78 -11.15 9.87
C VAL A 7 10.73 -11.70 8.79
N LEU A 8 10.47 -11.42 7.51
CA LEU A 8 11.34 -11.88 6.43
C LEU A 8 12.68 -11.15 6.43
N TYR A 9 12.72 -9.84 6.72
CA TYR A 9 14.00 -9.13 6.91
C TYR A 9 14.78 -9.65 8.12
N ASP A 10 14.10 -9.97 9.22
CA ASP A 10 14.72 -10.56 10.42
C ASP A 10 15.34 -11.95 10.15
N LEU A 11 14.80 -12.67 9.16
CA LEU A 11 15.30 -13.95 8.68
C LEU A 11 16.27 -13.84 7.49
N GLU A 12 16.72 -12.63 7.15
CA GLU A 12 17.61 -12.35 6.00
C GLU A 12 17.04 -12.81 4.63
N LEU A 13 15.70 -12.90 4.54
CA LEU A 13 14.96 -13.23 3.32
C LEU A 13 14.58 -11.96 2.54
N ASP A 14 15.56 -11.08 2.33
CA ASP A 14 15.38 -9.70 1.87
C ASP A 14 14.67 -9.57 0.52
N GLY A 15 14.93 -10.50 -0.40
CA GLY A 15 14.30 -10.49 -1.72
C GLY A 15 12.79 -10.70 -1.64
N THR A 16 12.36 -11.66 -0.83
CA THR A 16 10.94 -11.89 -0.55
C THR A 16 10.37 -10.76 0.30
N ALA A 17 11.10 -10.29 1.31
CA ALA A 17 10.68 -9.18 2.16
C ALA A 17 10.37 -7.91 1.33
N THR A 18 11.28 -7.55 0.42
CA THR A 18 11.13 -6.42 -0.51
C THR A 18 9.91 -6.59 -1.42
N ALA A 19 9.65 -7.82 -1.88
CA ALA A 19 8.48 -8.12 -2.71
C ALA A 19 7.14 -7.90 -1.98
N ILE A 20 7.09 -8.13 -0.66
CA ILE A 20 5.86 -7.95 0.13
C ILE A 20 5.37 -6.49 0.13
N LEU A 21 6.26 -5.50 -0.01
CA LEU A 21 5.85 -4.09 -0.04
C LEU A 21 4.84 -3.82 -1.15
N ARG A 22 5.04 -4.43 -2.33
CA ARG A 22 4.09 -4.31 -3.45
C ARG A 22 2.73 -4.90 -3.12
N MET A 23 2.70 -6.10 -2.54
CA MET A 23 1.45 -6.74 -2.14
C MET A 23 0.70 -5.90 -1.11
N GLN A 24 1.43 -5.26 -0.18
CA GLN A 24 0.85 -4.33 0.77
C GLN A 24 0.25 -3.12 0.06
N PHE A 25 1.02 -2.45 -0.82
CA PHE A 25 0.55 -1.29 -1.55
C PHE A 25 -0.72 -1.58 -2.35
N GLU A 26 -0.71 -2.64 -3.16
CA GLU A 26 -1.86 -3.02 -3.98
C GLU A 26 -3.09 -3.39 -3.12
N SER A 27 -2.88 -3.95 -1.92
CA SER A 27 -3.96 -4.21 -0.97
C SER A 27 -4.54 -2.94 -0.38
N VAL A 28 -3.71 -1.93 -0.07
CA VAL A 28 -4.17 -0.62 0.43
C VAL A 28 -4.92 0.15 -0.65
N VAL A 29 -4.43 0.15 -1.90
CA VAL A 29 -5.13 0.74 -3.04
C VAL A 29 -6.52 0.12 -3.20
N ARG A 30 -6.61 -1.23 -3.13
CA ARG A 30 -7.88 -1.95 -3.21
C ARG A 30 -8.82 -1.61 -2.06
N LEU A 31 -8.31 -1.54 -0.83
CA LEU A 31 -9.09 -1.11 0.34
C LEU A 31 -9.67 0.29 0.15
N MET A 32 -8.84 1.26 -0.26
CA MET A 32 -9.29 2.63 -0.48
C MET A 32 -10.30 2.73 -1.62
N TRP A 33 -10.09 2.00 -2.71
CA TRP A 33 -11.03 1.98 -3.81
C TRP A 33 -12.38 1.37 -3.41
N LEU A 34 -12.37 0.24 -2.70
CA LEU A 34 -13.58 -0.38 -2.16
C LEU A 34 -14.36 0.58 -1.25
N HIS A 35 -13.67 1.36 -0.43
CA HIS A 35 -14.32 2.29 0.49
C HIS A 35 -14.82 3.59 -0.17
N PHE A 36 -14.03 4.18 -1.07
CA PHE A 36 -14.30 5.53 -1.58
C PHE A 36 -14.94 5.56 -2.98
N SER A 37 -14.93 4.47 -3.75
CA SER A 37 -15.24 4.55 -5.19
C SER A 37 -15.90 3.33 -5.82
N ALA A 38 -15.85 2.16 -5.19
CA ALA A 38 -16.57 0.99 -5.68
C ALA A 38 -18.09 1.23 -5.60
N SER A 39 -18.85 0.69 -6.55
CA SER A 39 -20.31 0.72 -6.47
C SER A 39 -20.81 -0.30 -5.45
N ASP A 40 -21.96 -0.02 -4.84
CA ASP A 40 -22.60 -0.96 -3.90
C ASP A 40 -22.82 -2.33 -4.54
N SER A 41 -23.25 -2.35 -5.82
CA SER A 41 -23.42 -3.59 -6.59
C SER A 41 -22.13 -4.41 -6.74
N PHE A 42 -20.97 -3.74 -6.87
CA PHE A 42 -19.68 -4.41 -6.91
C PHE A 42 -19.34 -4.97 -5.53
N ILE A 43 -19.53 -4.17 -4.47
CA ILE A 43 -19.25 -4.57 -3.09
C ILE A 43 -20.10 -5.79 -2.68
N GLU A 44 -21.39 -5.78 -2.99
CA GLU A 44 -22.31 -6.91 -2.72
C GLU A 44 -21.86 -8.18 -3.45
N GLY A 45 -21.49 -8.07 -4.73
CA GLY A 45 -20.94 -9.19 -5.50
C GLY A 45 -19.60 -9.68 -4.96
N TYR A 46 -18.74 -8.76 -4.52
CA TYR A 46 -17.41 -9.05 -3.99
C TYR A 46 -17.46 -9.68 -2.58
N ALA A 47 -18.40 -9.26 -1.73
CA ALA A 47 -18.62 -9.80 -0.39
C ALA A 47 -19.30 -11.19 -0.41
N GLY A 48 -19.95 -11.53 -1.53
CA GLY A 48 -20.49 -12.87 -1.77
C GLY A 48 -19.41 -13.90 -2.14
N SER A 49 -19.84 -15.04 -2.70
CA SER A 49 -18.93 -16.07 -3.19
C SER A 49 -18.32 -15.65 -4.53
N ILE A 50 -17.10 -15.12 -4.52
CA ILE A 50 -16.32 -14.95 -5.74
C ILE A 50 -15.90 -16.34 -6.25
N SER A 51 -16.46 -16.76 -7.39
CA SER A 51 -15.98 -17.94 -8.09
C SER A 51 -14.57 -17.67 -8.62
N VAL A 52 -13.60 -18.48 -8.23
CA VAL A 52 -12.21 -18.39 -8.73
C VAL A 52 -12.17 -18.56 -10.26
N ASP A 53 -13.09 -19.35 -10.80
CA ASP A 53 -13.20 -19.62 -12.23
C ASP A 53 -13.85 -18.46 -13.01
N ASN A 54 -14.61 -17.60 -12.33
CA ASN A 54 -15.33 -16.47 -12.92
C ASN A 54 -15.12 -15.18 -12.11
N PRO A 55 -13.91 -14.59 -12.13
CA PRO A 55 -13.65 -13.34 -11.45
C PRO A 55 -14.44 -12.17 -12.07
N PRO A 56 -14.76 -11.10 -11.31
CA PRO A 56 -15.42 -9.92 -11.84
C PRO A 56 -14.64 -9.32 -13.01
N LYS A 57 -15.29 -9.16 -14.17
CA LYS A 57 -14.64 -8.61 -15.38
C LYS A 57 -14.30 -7.12 -15.25
N ASP A 58 -14.95 -6.44 -14.34
CA ASP A 58 -14.85 -5.02 -14.06
C ASP A 58 -13.86 -4.69 -12.92
N PHE A 59 -13.05 -5.66 -12.51
CA PHE A 59 -12.02 -5.45 -11.49
C PHE A 59 -10.95 -4.47 -12.01
N PRO A 60 -10.84 -3.24 -11.47
CA PRO A 60 -9.93 -2.25 -12.01
C PRO A 60 -8.47 -2.58 -11.69
N SER A 61 -7.55 -2.15 -12.55
CA SER A 61 -6.12 -2.12 -12.24
C SER A 61 -5.81 -1.12 -11.13
N VAL A 62 -4.62 -1.21 -10.53
CA VAL A 62 -4.11 -0.26 -9.53
C VAL A 62 -4.18 1.18 -10.02
N THR A 63 -3.81 1.43 -11.28
CA THR A 63 -3.87 2.78 -11.87
C THR A 63 -5.31 3.26 -11.96
N GLU A 64 -6.23 2.43 -12.43
CA GLU A 64 -7.65 2.78 -12.56
C GLU A 64 -8.31 3.00 -11.19
N MET A 65 -7.94 2.20 -10.18
CA MET A 65 -8.40 2.39 -8.80
C MET A 65 -8.01 3.76 -8.27
N ILE A 66 -6.74 4.17 -8.41
CA ILE A 66 -6.25 5.48 -7.96
C ILE A 66 -7.00 6.61 -8.67
N GLU A 67 -7.18 6.49 -9.99
CA GLU A 67 -7.94 7.49 -10.77
C GLU A 67 -9.41 7.58 -10.37
N LYS A 68 -10.05 6.44 -10.07
CA LYS A 68 -11.43 6.42 -9.55
C LYS A 68 -11.51 7.08 -8.17
N ILE A 69 -10.54 6.83 -7.28
CA ILE A 69 -10.46 7.47 -5.96
C ILE A 69 -10.34 8.99 -6.11
N LYS A 70 -9.45 9.50 -6.99
CA LYS A 70 -9.30 10.94 -7.26
C LYS A 70 -10.60 11.58 -7.76
N LYS A 71 -11.44 10.81 -8.47
CA LYS A 71 -12.75 11.26 -8.99
C LYS A 71 -13.91 11.08 -8.00
N SER A 72 -13.70 10.46 -6.84
CA SER A 72 -14.75 10.23 -5.83
C SER A 72 -15.23 11.49 -5.11
N GLY A 73 -14.53 12.61 -5.25
CA GLY A 73 -14.78 13.85 -4.49
C GLY A 73 -14.10 13.87 -3.11
N VAL A 74 -13.49 12.77 -2.65
CA VAL A 74 -12.70 12.73 -1.40
C VAL A 74 -11.26 13.16 -1.68
N ARG A 75 -10.86 14.32 -1.14
CA ARG A 75 -9.48 14.82 -1.25
C ARG A 75 -8.52 14.08 -0.33
N GLY A 76 -7.33 13.76 -0.82
CA GLY A 76 -6.20 13.23 -0.05
C GLY A 76 -5.82 11.78 -0.39
N PRO A 77 -6.74 10.79 -0.28
CA PRO A 77 -6.39 9.38 -0.48
C PRO A 77 -5.84 9.08 -1.87
N GLY A 78 -6.43 9.66 -2.92
CA GLY A 78 -6.00 9.42 -4.29
C GLY A 78 -4.61 9.99 -4.56
N GLU A 79 -4.37 11.22 -4.11
CA GLU A 79 -3.09 11.92 -4.23
C GLU A 79 -1.98 11.21 -3.45
N ALA A 80 -2.26 10.75 -2.23
CA ALA A 80 -1.28 10.03 -1.41
C ALA A 80 -0.87 8.68 -2.04
N LEU A 81 -1.82 7.96 -2.66
CA LEU A 81 -1.51 6.72 -3.37
C LEU A 81 -0.74 6.98 -4.67
N GLU A 82 -1.05 8.07 -5.37
CA GLU A 82 -0.33 8.50 -6.57
C GLU A 82 1.11 8.87 -6.24
N GLU A 83 1.34 9.68 -5.21
CA GLU A 83 2.68 10.01 -4.74
C GLU A 83 3.48 8.76 -4.38
N PHE A 84 2.91 7.84 -3.58
CA PHE A 84 3.57 6.58 -3.25
C PHE A 84 3.94 5.79 -4.51
N LYS A 85 3.03 5.72 -5.49
CA LYS A 85 3.27 5.02 -6.75
C LYS A 85 4.40 5.69 -7.53
N GLU A 86 4.43 7.00 -7.68
CA GLU A 86 5.50 7.71 -8.40
C GLU A 86 6.89 7.41 -7.81
N VAL A 87 6.97 7.29 -6.49
CA VAL A 87 8.23 7.01 -5.78
C VAL A 87 8.64 5.53 -5.87
N ALA A 88 7.74 4.62 -5.51
CA ALA A 88 8.10 3.22 -5.26
C ALA A 88 7.85 2.29 -6.46
N TRP A 89 6.99 2.66 -7.41
CA TRP A 89 6.47 1.73 -8.44
C TRP A 89 7.54 1.18 -9.37
N LYS A 90 8.47 2.03 -9.82
CA LYS A 90 9.57 1.59 -10.70
C LYS A 90 10.45 0.55 -10.01
N GLY A 91 10.80 0.78 -8.74
CA GLY A 91 11.57 -0.16 -7.93
C GLY A 91 10.84 -1.48 -7.75
N MET A 92 9.56 -1.43 -7.34
CA MET A 92 8.73 -2.62 -7.17
C MET A 92 8.58 -3.43 -8.47
N ASN A 93 8.39 -2.78 -9.62
CA ASN A 93 8.27 -3.47 -10.91
C ASN A 93 9.59 -4.12 -11.33
N ASN A 94 10.71 -3.41 -11.20
CA ASN A 94 12.02 -3.96 -11.56
C ASN A 94 12.44 -5.13 -10.65
N HIS A 95 11.95 -5.14 -9.41
CA HIS A 95 12.18 -6.24 -8.46
C HIS A 95 11.33 -7.46 -8.79
N ILE A 96 10.03 -7.27 -9.06
CA ILE A 96 9.06 -8.36 -9.22
C ILE A 96 9.01 -8.92 -10.64
N HIS A 97 8.91 -8.05 -11.65
CA HIS A 97 8.61 -8.47 -13.02
C HIS A 97 9.87 -8.75 -13.81
N ASN A 98 10.73 -7.73 -13.92
CA ASN A 98 11.95 -7.86 -14.72
C ASN A 98 13.07 -8.59 -13.97
N GLY A 99 12.98 -8.67 -12.64
CA GLY A 99 13.96 -9.36 -11.78
C GLY A 99 15.34 -8.69 -11.69
N TYR A 100 15.64 -7.65 -12.47
CA TYR A 100 16.96 -7.02 -12.51
C TYR A 100 17.42 -6.51 -11.14
N LEU A 101 16.52 -5.88 -10.37
CA LEU A 101 16.86 -5.44 -9.01
C LEU A 101 17.05 -6.64 -8.09
N ALA A 102 16.18 -7.65 -8.14
CA ALA A 102 16.32 -8.84 -7.30
C ALA A 102 17.65 -9.57 -7.56
N LEU A 103 18.04 -9.73 -8.83
CA LEU A 103 19.31 -10.36 -9.22
C LEU A 103 20.51 -9.51 -8.78
N SER A 104 20.48 -8.21 -9.04
CA SER A 104 21.54 -7.30 -8.61
C SER A 104 21.73 -7.35 -7.10
N ARG A 105 20.65 -7.40 -6.32
CA ARG A 105 20.69 -7.45 -4.86
C ARG A 105 21.06 -8.83 -4.31
N HIS A 106 20.76 -9.90 -5.02
CA HIS A 106 21.26 -11.23 -4.66
C HIS A 106 22.79 -11.28 -4.68
N VAL A 107 23.42 -10.58 -5.64
CA VAL A 107 24.88 -10.52 -5.77
C VAL A 107 25.52 -9.49 -4.82
N ASN A 108 24.89 -8.32 -4.64
CA ASN A 108 25.47 -7.17 -3.95
C ASN A 108 24.87 -6.88 -2.57
N SER A 109 24.02 -7.76 -2.06
CA SER A 109 23.17 -7.57 -0.87
C SER A 109 22.20 -6.38 -0.99
N TYR A 110 21.27 -6.28 -0.03
CA TYR A 110 20.36 -5.15 0.10
C TYR A 110 21.02 -4.07 0.95
N PRO A 111 21.19 -2.83 0.44
CA PRO A 111 21.72 -1.74 1.24
C PRO A 111 20.80 -1.44 2.42
N GLU A 112 21.38 -1.14 3.58
CA GLU A 112 20.62 -0.81 4.80
C GLU A 112 19.63 0.34 4.57
N GLU A 113 20.06 1.39 3.87
CA GLU A 113 19.20 2.54 3.52
C GLU A 113 17.96 2.12 2.73
N LEU A 114 18.09 1.14 1.82
CA LEU A 114 16.97 0.61 1.05
C LEU A 114 16.00 -0.18 1.95
N VAL A 115 16.54 -0.99 2.88
CA VAL A 115 15.73 -1.74 3.85
C VAL A 115 14.95 -0.78 4.75
N ILE A 116 15.61 0.26 5.28
CA ILE A 116 14.97 1.33 6.06
C ILE A 116 13.87 1.99 5.26
N GLN A 117 14.13 2.39 4.01
CA GLN A 117 13.14 3.02 3.14
C GLN A 117 11.92 2.11 2.91
N ILE A 118 12.13 0.82 2.68
CA ILE A 118 11.04 -0.16 2.48
C ILE A 118 10.21 -0.32 3.76
N ILE A 119 10.84 -0.40 4.92
CA ILE A 119 10.15 -0.51 6.21
C ILE A 119 9.35 0.76 6.50
N SER A 120 9.93 1.94 6.28
CA SER A 120 9.23 3.23 6.44
C SER A 120 8.02 3.34 5.50
N ASN A 121 8.18 2.95 4.23
CA ASN A 121 7.06 2.86 3.29
C ASN A 121 5.97 1.88 3.76
N SER A 122 6.36 0.73 4.34
CA SER A 122 5.42 -0.23 4.92
C SER A 122 4.66 0.36 6.11
N ASN A 123 5.31 1.21 6.93
CA ASN A 123 4.67 1.93 8.04
C ASN A 123 3.63 2.94 7.55
N ALA A 124 3.97 3.74 6.52
CA ALA A 124 3.03 4.67 5.91
C ALA A 124 1.77 3.95 5.38
N LEU A 125 1.94 2.79 4.74
CA LEU A 125 0.81 1.98 4.27
C LEU A 125 -0.06 1.43 5.41
N ASN A 126 0.52 1.08 6.57
CA ASN A 126 -0.27 0.70 7.76
C ASN A 126 -1.06 1.90 8.30
N LEU A 127 -0.44 3.08 8.34
CA LEU A 127 -1.11 4.30 8.79
C LEU A 127 -2.27 4.69 7.87
N MET A 128 -2.07 4.59 6.56
CA MET A 128 -3.13 4.76 5.56
C MET A 128 -4.28 3.77 5.77
N THR A 129 -3.97 2.51 6.04
CA THR A 129 -4.96 1.47 6.36
C THR A 129 -5.76 1.84 7.61
N ALA A 130 -5.08 2.25 8.68
CA ALA A 130 -5.73 2.66 9.94
C ALA A 130 -6.65 3.87 9.74
N MET A 131 -6.23 4.86 8.94
CA MET A 131 -7.05 6.03 8.61
C MET A 131 -8.32 5.65 7.84
N VAL A 132 -8.23 4.70 6.90
CA VAL A 132 -9.42 4.19 6.19
C VAL A 132 -10.35 3.48 7.15
N LEU A 133 -9.85 2.61 8.02
CA LEU A 133 -10.68 1.91 9.01
C LEU A 133 -11.38 2.86 9.98
N ALA A 134 -10.69 3.90 10.45
CA ALA A 134 -11.27 4.95 11.28
C ALA A 134 -12.43 5.68 10.57
N ARG A 135 -12.29 5.93 9.25
CA ARG A 135 -13.34 6.53 8.41
C ARG A 135 -14.51 5.59 8.14
N VAL A 136 -14.24 4.29 7.92
CA VAL A 136 -15.28 3.26 7.79
C VAL A 136 -16.16 3.22 9.05
N ASN A 137 -15.54 3.29 10.23
CA ASN A 137 -16.25 3.34 11.51
C ASN A 137 -16.89 4.71 11.81
N GLN A 138 -16.65 5.73 10.99
CA GLN A 138 -17.10 7.11 11.18
C GLN A 138 -16.72 7.69 12.56
N SER A 139 -15.63 7.19 13.16
CA SER A 139 -15.19 7.57 14.50
C SER A 139 -14.19 8.72 14.45
N GLN A 140 -14.61 9.91 14.91
CA GLN A 140 -13.71 11.06 15.01
C GLN A 140 -12.60 10.84 16.05
N ALA A 141 -12.86 10.04 17.09
CA ALA A 141 -11.85 9.64 18.06
C ALA A 141 -10.76 8.81 17.39
N ASP A 142 -11.13 7.82 16.56
CA ASP A 142 -10.17 6.97 15.85
C ASP A 142 -9.39 7.77 14.82
N VAL A 143 -10.04 8.68 14.09
CA VAL A 143 -9.36 9.59 13.15
C VAL A 143 -8.31 10.45 13.88
N SER A 144 -8.67 10.98 15.05
CA SER A 144 -7.76 11.80 15.87
C SER A 144 -6.61 10.96 16.43
N PHE A 145 -6.90 9.74 16.87
CA PHE A 145 -5.90 8.77 17.31
C PHE A 145 -4.88 8.46 16.21
N VAL A 146 -5.34 8.16 14.98
CA VAL A 146 -4.45 7.86 13.85
C VAL A 146 -3.59 9.09 13.47
N LYS A 147 -4.15 10.30 13.51
CA LYS A 147 -3.37 11.53 13.31
C LYS A 147 -2.27 11.71 14.36
N ASN A 148 -2.59 11.49 15.63
CA ASN A 148 -1.60 11.55 16.71
C ASN A 148 -0.53 10.45 16.56
N LEU A 149 -0.91 9.27 16.08
CA LEU A 149 0.03 8.20 15.77
C LEU A 149 1.01 8.62 14.67
N GLN A 150 0.52 9.27 13.61
CA GLN A 150 1.39 9.80 12.55
C GLN A 150 2.43 10.78 13.08
N LEU A 151 2.03 11.71 13.95
CA LEU A 151 2.93 12.71 14.54
C LEU A 151 3.93 12.07 15.51
N SER A 152 3.47 11.11 16.33
CA SER A 152 4.29 10.46 17.35
C SER A 152 5.39 9.56 16.76
N TYR A 153 5.21 9.09 15.53
CA TYR A 153 6.10 8.15 14.85
C TYR A 153 6.61 8.70 13.51
N GLN A 154 6.71 10.02 13.37
CA GLN A 154 7.15 10.66 12.12
C GLN A 154 8.59 10.28 11.72
N ASP A 155 9.42 9.91 12.69
CA ASP A 155 10.82 9.48 12.53
C ASP A 155 10.98 8.13 11.82
N ILE A 156 9.93 7.31 11.82
CA ILE A 156 9.90 6.01 11.13
C ILE A 156 8.96 5.99 9.91
N MET A 157 8.59 7.17 9.42
CA MET A 157 7.79 7.38 8.21
C MET A 157 8.71 7.78 7.04
N PRO A 158 8.28 7.60 5.78
CA PRO A 158 9.05 8.10 4.64
C PRO A 158 9.14 9.62 4.70
N GLU A 159 10.28 10.16 4.28
CA GLU A 159 10.47 11.60 4.15
C GLU A 159 9.43 12.18 3.17
N LEU A 160 8.72 13.23 3.61
CA LEU A 160 7.79 13.96 2.75
C LEU A 160 8.61 14.71 1.70
N ARG A 161 8.28 14.55 0.41
CA ARG A 161 9.01 15.18 -0.69
C ARG A 161 8.77 16.68 -0.84
N PHE A 162 8.00 17.29 0.06
CA PHE A 162 7.69 18.73 0.04
C PHE A 162 7.76 19.30 1.47
N ASN A 163 8.88 19.96 1.76
CA ASN A 163 8.99 21.06 2.71
C ASN A 163 9.28 22.34 1.92
#